data_AF-A0A3A0DVM6-F1
#
_entry.id   AF-A0A3A0DVM6-F1
#
_cell.length_a   1.000
_cell.length_b   1.000
_cell.length_c   1.000
_cell.angle_alpha   90.00
_cell.angle_beta   90.00
_cell.angle_gamma   90.00
#
_symmetry.space_group_name_H-M   'P 1'
#
loop_
_entity.id
_entity.type
_entity.pdbx_description
1 polymer ?
#
loop_
_entity_poly.entity_id
_entity_poly.type
_entity_poly.pdbx_seq_one_letter_code
_entity_poly.pdbx_strand_id
1 'polypeptide(L)'
;MREMAREIKGFTHDAKASLETKEQVVAETEDRGGRPEVLVKSVVATSGDVEAFGRRLVAAAYERGFHAAERKAFLGDGSATNWSVWREHFSHYTPILDFVHAPMYVYAAAMTGRPVEEGWFCYRDWAQWLWSGEIDRLLAAVEQRSCELGPPDKHETGTPRSVVATVLTYLANNRTRMNYAEYRKRGLPITTAAMESTIKQIDRRIKGTEKFWDEGGDPMLQLVADRLSQTNAVARFWSRRLDRLIHASCYHQAS
;
A
#
# COMPACT_ATOMS: atom_id res chain seq x y z
N MET A 1 21.81 16.00 -40.31
CA MET A 1 20.41 16.44 -40.15
C MET A 1 19.52 15.26 -40.47
N ARG A 2 19.18 14.44 -39.47
CA ARG A 2 17.82 14.30 -38.88
C ARG A 2 16.75 13.90 -39.90
N GLU A 3 16.70 12.60 -40.23
CA GLU A 3 15.48 11.98 -40.75
C GLU A 3 14.59 11.58 -39.57
N MET A 4 13.41 12.17 -39.51
CA MET A 4 12.35 11.78 -38.58
C MET A 4 11.53 10.67 -39.25
N ALA A 5 11.61 9.44 -38.73
CA ALA A 5 10.63 8.42 -39.03
C ALA A 5 9.38 8.68 -38.18
N ARG A 6 8.31 9.15 -38.83
CA ARG A 6 6.95 9.12 -38.27
C ARG A 6 6.38 7.75 -38.60
N GLU A 7 6.31 6.86 -37.61
CA GLU A 7 5.57 5.61 -37.75
C GLU A 7 4.21 5.74 -37.04
N ILE A 8 3.14 5.68 -37.84
CA ILE A 8 1.76 5.50 -37.38
C ILE A 8 1.45 4.02 -37.58
N LYS A 9 1.30 3.24 -36.51
CA LYS A 9 0.69 1.90 -36.58
C LYS A 9 -0.78 2.02 -36.25
N GLY A 10 -1.60 2.12 -37.29
CA GLY A 10 -3.03 1.85 -37.20
C GLY A 10 -3.28 0.35 -37.08
N PHE A 11 -4.23 -0.04 -36.25
CA PHE A 11 -4.85 -1.37 -36.32
C PHE A 11 -6.36 -1.18 -36.14
N THR A 12 -7.14 -1.55 -37.16
CA THR A 12 -8.62 -1.55 -37.13
C THR A 12 -9.15 -2.96 -36.99
N HIS A 13 -10.22 -3.06 -36.19
CA HIS A 13 -10.96 -4.23 -35.71
C HIS A 13 -11.47 -5.20 -36.81
N ASP A 14 -11.51 -6.50 -36.49
CA ASP A 14 -12.80 -7.20 -36.35
C ASP A 14 -12.66 -8.58 -35.68
N ALA A 15 -13.13 -8.66 -34.42
CA ALA A 15 -13.70 -9.89 -33.84
C ALA A 15 -14.62 -9.44 -32.71
N LYS A 16 -15.91 -9.41 -33.01
CA LYS A 16 -17.00 -9.21 -32.06
C LYS A 16 -16.90 -10.22 -30.91
N ALA A 17 -16.46 -9.73 -29.75
CA ALA A 17 -16.93 -10.21 -28.46
C ALA A 17 -17.26 -8.96 -27.65
N SER A 18 -18.49 -8.49 -27.82
CA SER A 18 -19.09 -7.44 -27.00
C SER A 18 -19.21 -7.94 -25.56
N LEU A 19 -18.15 -7.73 -24.79
CA LEU A 19 -18.26 -7.69 -23.33
C LEU A 19 -18.84 -6.32 -23.00
N GLU A 20 -20.16 -6.27 -22.95
CA GLU A 20 -20.90 -5.19 -22.30
C GLU A 20 -20.24 -4.94 -20.94
N THR A 21 -19.52 -3.83 -20.82
CA THR A 21 -19.05 -3.34 -19.55
C THR A 21 -20.27 -2.73 -18.87
N LYS A 22 -21.15 -3.58 -18.34
CA LYS A 22 -22.13 -3.15 -17.36
C LYS A 22 -21.32 -2.56 -16.21
N GLU A 23 -21.50 -1.27 -15.96
CA GLU A 23 -21.15 -0.66 -14.68
C GLU A 23 -21.76 -1.56 -13.61
N GLN A 24 -20.94 -2.43 -13.03
CA GLN A 24 -21.30 -3.12 -11.82
C GLN A 24 -21.40 -2.03 -10.77
N VAL A 25 -22.65 -1.60 -10.54
CA VAL A 25 -23.08 -1.08 -9.25
C VAL A 25 -22.38 -1.93 -8.21
N VAL A 26 -21.51 -1.31 -7.42
CA VAL A 26 -20.80 -1.95 -6.34
C VAL A 26 -21.87 -2.55 -5.46
N ALA A 27 -22.12 -3.85 -5.62
CA ALA A 27 -23.05 -4.58 -4.80
C ALA A 27 -22.62 -4.31 -3.36
N GLU A 28 -23.56 -3.84 -2.54
CA GLU A 28 -23.37 -3.75 -1.10
C GLU A 28 -22.76 -5.07 -0.66
N THR A 29 -21.50 -5.00 -0.25
CA THR A 29 -20.78 -6.18 0.20
C THR A 29 -21.48 -6.57 1.48
N GLU A 30 -22.23 -7.67 1.45
CA GLU A 30 -22.85 -8.25 2.64
C GLU A 30 -21.86 -8.15 3.81
N ASP A 31 -22.34 -7.61 4.92
CA ASP A 31 -21.55 -7.37 6.13
C ASP A 31 -20.97 -8.71 6.62
N ARG A 32 -19.75 -9.02 6.19
CA ARG A 32 -18.99 -10.15 6.69
C ARG A 32 -18.57 -9.80 8.11
N GLY A 33 -19.33 -10.30 9.08
CA GLY A 33 -19.10 -10.06 10.50
C GLY A 33 -17.62 -10.14 10.88
N GLY A 34 -17.16 -9.11 11.61
CA GLY A 34 -15.77 -8.99 12.07
C GLY A 34 -14.85 -8.13 11.20
N ARG A 35 -15.33 -7.54 10.09
CA ARG A 35 -14.56 -6.52 9.37
C ARG A 35 -14.66 -5.18 10.12
N PRO A 36 -13.54 -4.50 10.42
CA PRO A 36 -13.60 -3.17 11.03
C PRO A 36 -14.26 -2.17 10.06
N GLU A 37 -15.24 -1.42 10.57
CA GLU A 37 -15.87 -0.32 9.84
C GLU A 37 -14.92 0.87 9.74
N VAL A 38 -14.78 1.43 8.53
CA VAL A 38 -13.99 2.65 8.32
C VAL A 38 -14.84 3.86 8.65
N LEU A 39 -14.68 4.40 9.85
CA LEU A 39 -15.42 5.58 10.30
C LEU A 39 -15.04 6.84 9.51
N VAL A 40 -13.74 7.09 9.36
CA VAL A 40 -13.22 8.27 8.66
C VAL A 40 -11.90 7.93 7.98
N LYS A 41 -11.78 8.31 6.71
CA LYS A 41 -10.55 8.23 5.93
C LYS A 41 -9.89 9.59 5.74
N SER A 42 -8.58 9.67 5.93
CA SER A 42 -7.75 10.84 5.59
C SER A 42 -6.58 10.39 4.75
N VAL A 43 -6.24 11.17 3.72
CA VAL A 43 -5.23 10.81 2.72
C VAL A 43 -4.18 11.92 2.70
N VAL A 44 -2.91 11.51 2.71
CA VAL A 44 -1.75 12.39 2.54
C VAL A 44 -0.95 11.85 1.36
N ALA A 45 -0.52 12.73 0.48
CA ALA A 45 0.32 12.39 -0.66
C ALA A 45 1.34 13.50 -0.94
N THR A 46 2.50 13.13 -1.47
CA THR A 46 3.53 14.04 -1.97
C THR A 46 4.43 13.31 -2.97
N SER A 47 5.00 14.05 -3.91
CA SER A 47 6.12 13.64 -4.77
C SER A 47 7.48 13.90 -4.11
N GLY A 48 7.50 14.52 -2.92
CA GLY A 48 8.71 14.71 -2.12
C GLY A 48 9.30 13.40 -1.62
N ASP A 49 10.48 13.50 -1.01
CA ASP A 49 11.16 12.36 -0.43
C ASP A 49 10.45 11.78 0.81
N VAL A 50 11.00 10.68 1.33
CA VAL A 50 10.47 9.98 2.50
C VAL A 50 10.41 10.86 3.74
N GLU A 51 11.32 11.83 3.88
CA GLU A 51 11.39 12.75 5.01
C GLU A 51 10.24 13.77 4.96
N ALA A 52 10.01 14.36 3.78
CA ALA A 52 8.86 15.22 3.52
C ALA A 52 7.54 14.48 3.74
N PHE A 53 7.43 13.23 3.27
CA PHE A 53 6.27 12.39 3.50
C PHE A 53 6.06 12.10 4.99
N GLY A 54 7.11 11.72 5.72
CA GLY A 54 7.08 11.44 7.15
C GLY A 54 6.54 12.61 7.96
N ARG A 55 7.05 13.83 7.73
CA ARG A 55 6.55 15.06 8.37
C ARG A 55 5.07 15.32 8.09
N ARG A 56 4.63 15.19 6.84
CA ARG A 56 3.21 15.39 6.48
C ARG A 56 2.32 14.34 7.16
N LEU A 57 2.78 13.10 7.24
CA LEU A 57 2.04 12.01 7.89
C LEU A 57 1.91 12.25 9.41
N VAL A 58 2.96 12.72 10.08
CA VAL A 58 2.92 13.10 11.50
C VAL A 58 1.91 14.23 11.74
N ALA A 59 1.96 15.29 10.93
CA ALA A 59 1.02 16.40 11.04
C ALA A 59 -0.44 15.92 10.89
N ALA A 60 -0.72 15.10 9.87
CA ALA A 60 -2.05 14.54 9.66
C ALA A 60 -2.49 13.62 10.81
N ALA A 61 -1.60 12.77 11.33
CA ALA A 61 -1.92 11.92 12.47
C ALA A 61 -2.24 12.74 13.73
N TYR A 62 -1.50 13.84 13.96
CA TYR A 62 -1.74 14.76 15.07
C TYR A 62 -3.08 15.49 14.94
N GLU A 63 -3.37 16.08 13.77
CA GLU A 63 -4.64 16.76 13.48
C GLU A 63 -5.85 15.83 13.62
N ARG A 64 -5.66 14.54 13.35
CA ARG A 64 -6.68 13.50 13.52
C ARG A 64 -6.78 12.96 14.95
N GLY A 65 -5.99 13.49 15.88
CA GLY A 65 -6.06 13.11 17.29
C GLY A 65 -5.52 11.72 17.60
N PHE A 66 -4.71 11.11 16.72
CA PHE A 66 -4.19 9.76 16.95
C PHE A 66 -3.37 9.65 18.24
N HIS A 67 -2.76 10.75 18.71
CA HIS A 67 -2.05 10.79 19.99
C HIS A 67 -2.94 10.37 21.18
N ALA A 68 -4.24 10.71 21.13
CA ALA A 68 -5.23 10.38 22.16
C ALA A 68 -5.88 9.00 21.94
N ALA A 69 -5.58 8.30 20.83
CA ALA A 69 -6.14 6.99 20.56
C ALA A 69 -5.52 5.91 21.46
N GLU A 70 -6.37 5.09 22.07
CA GLU A 70 -5.97 3.95 22.91
C GLU A 70 -5.22 2.88 22.08
N ARG A 71 -5.73 2.59 20.87
CA ARG A 71 -5.16 1.60 19.96
C ARG A 71 -4.63 2.28 18.71
N LYS A 72 -3.34 2.07 18.44
CA LYS A 72 -2.60 2.70 17.33
C LYS A 72 -1.87 1.62 16.53
N ALA A 73 -2.14 1.56 15.24
CA ALA A 73 -1.49 0.64 14.31
C ALA A 73 -0.87 1.41 13.14
N PHE A 74 0.30 0.96 12.71
CA PHE A 74 0.97 1.40 11.48
C PHE A 74 1.01 0.21 10.53
N LEU A 75 0.25 0.28 9.45
CA LEU A 75 0.10 -0.79 8.48
C LEU A 75 0.83 -0.41 7.19
N GLY A 76 1.70 -1.31 6.72
CA GLY A 76 2.48 -1.10 5.50
C GLY A 76 2.89 -2.41 4.85
N ASP A 77 3.30 -2.34 3.59
CA ASP A 77 3.89 -3.48 2.89
C ASP A 77 5.29 -3.83 3.43
N GLY A 78 6.01 -4.72 2.74
CA GLY A 78 7.36 -5.12 3.14
C GLY A 78 8.47 -4.09 2.84
N SER A 79 8.15 -2.90 2.33
CA SER A 79 9.15 -1.91 1.90
C SER A 79 9.93 -1.34 3.08
N ALA A 80 11.27 -1.34 2.97
CA ALA A 80 12.15 -0.76 3.97
C ALA A 80 11.86 0.73 4.23
N THR A 81 11.40 1.46 3.20
CA THR A 81 11.03 2.88 3.29
C THR A 81 9.83 3.10 4.22
N ASN A 82 8.82 2.22 4.18
CA ASN A 82 7.69 2.30 5.11
C ASN A 82 8.15 2.07 6.55
N TRP A 83 9.07 1.13 6.74
CA TRP A 83 9.60 0.79 8.05
C TRP A 83 10.61 1.81 8.60
N SER A 84 11.26 2.61 7.75
CA SER A 84 12.06 3.75 8.21
C SER A 84 11.17 4.86 8.76
N VAL A 85 10.10 5.22 8.05
CA VAL A 85 9.08 6.19 8.52
C VAL A 85 8.47 5.74 9.84
N TRP A 86 8.09 4.46 9.95
CA TRP A 86 7.57 3.92 11.20
C TRP A 86 8.58 4.06 12.34
N ARG A 87 9.83 3.68 12.12
CA ARG A 87 10.87 3.71 13.16
C ARG A 87 11.15 5.13 13.64
N GLU A 88 11.16 6.09 12.73
CA GLU A 88 11.48 7.48 13.02
C GLU A 88 10.34 8.20 13.74
N HIS A 89 9.09 8.02 13.28
CA HIS A 89 7.97 8.85 13.72
C HIS A 89 6.88 8.10 14.50
N PHE A 90 6.77 6.79 14.30
CA PHE A 90 5.63 5.99 14.77
C PHE A 90 6.06 4.73 15.52
N SER A 91 7.26 4.69 16.11
CA SER A 91 7.81 3.51 16.79
C SER A 91 6.95 2.99 17.95
N HIS A 92 6.10 3.86 18.50
CA HIS A 92 5.11 3.58 19.54
C HIS A 92 3.75 3.10 19.01
N TYR A 93 3.58 2.99 17.69
CA TYR A 93 2.42 2.36 17.03
C TYR A 93 2.72 0.89 16.80
N THR A 94 1.69 0.03 16.89
CA THR A 94 1.83 -1.41 16.58
C THR A 94 2.15 -1.56 15.08
N PRO A 95 3.33 -2.06 14.69
CA PRO A 95 3.66 -2.27 13.29
C PRO A 95 2.98 -3.54 12.77
N ILE A 96 2.27 -3.43 11.64
CA ILE A 96 1.55 -4.53 11.01
C ILE A 96 2.00 -4.62 9.56
N LEU A 97 2.59 -5.75 9.19
CA LEU A 97 2.84 -6.06 7.78
C LEU A 97 1.50 -6.33 7.10
N ASP A 98 1.31 -5.82 5.89
CA ASP A 98 0.13 -6.11 5.11
C ASP A 98 0.01 -7.60 4.78
N PHE A 99 -1.07 -8.20 5.29
CA PHE A 99 -1.35 -9.61 5.12
C PHE A 99 -1.54 -10.00 3.65
N VAL A 100 -1.89 -9.10 2.73
CA VAL A 100 -2.08 -9.50 1.32
C VAL A 100 -0.78 -10.00 0.70
N HIS A 101 0.36 -9.42 1.09
CA HIS A 101 1.65 -9.77 0.50
C HIS A 101 2.26 -11.04 1.08
N ALA A 102 2.14 -11.27 2.38
CA ALA A 102 2.83 -12.37 3.05
C ALA A 102 2.47 -13.78 2.49
N PRO A 103 1.20 -14.15 2.24
CA PRO A 103 0.83 -15.41 1.62
C PRO A 103 1.41 -15.59 0.21
N MET A 104 1.60 -14.52 -0.57
CA MET A 104 2.22 -14.62 -1.90
C MET A 104 3.68 -15.04 -1.81
N TYR A 105 4.43 -14.52 -0.83
CA TYR A 105 5.79 -14.97 -0.55
C TYR A 105 5.82 -16.42 -0.05
N VAL A 106 4.91 -16.79 0.86
CA VAL A 106 4.79 -18.16 1.36
C VAL A 106 4.47 -19.15 0.24
N TYR A 107 3.55 -18.78 -0.66
CA TYR A 107 3.23 -19.56 -1.86
C TYR A 107 4.47 -19.75 -2.74
N ALA A 108 5.21 -18.67 -3.03
CA ALA A 108 6.41 -18.75 -3.86
C ALA A 108 7.45 -19.72 -3.28
N ALA A 109 7.71 -19.67 -1.97
CA ALA A 109 8.65 -20.58 -1.31
C ALA A 109 8.16 -22.04 -1.27
N ALA A 110 6.86 -22.26 -1.09
CA ALA A 110 6.29 -23.60 -1.03
C ALA A 110 6.27 -24.30 -2.41
N MET A 111 6.02 -23.54 -3.47
CA MET A 111 5.78 -24.09 -4.81
C MET A 111 7.04 -24.23 -5.65
N THR A 112 8.03 -23.35 -5.46
CA THR A 112 9.19 -23.30 -6.35
C THR A 112 10.07 -24.55 -6.22
N GLY A 113 10.40 -25.15 -7.37
CA GLY A 113 11.21 -26.38 -7.43
C GLY A 113 10.55 -27.60 -6.78
N ARG A 114 9.22 -27.65 -6.68
CA ARG A 114 8.44 -28.82 -6.24
C ARG A 114 7.35 -29.19 -7.25
N PRO A 115 6.92 -30.47 -7.29
CA PRO A 115 5.65 -30.83 -7.90
C PRO A 115 4.49 -30.05 -7.26
N VAL A 116 3.46 -29.76 -8.06
CA VAL A 116 2.32 -28.92 -7.63
C VAL A 116 1.63 -29.47 -6.38
N GLU A 117 1.41 -30.78 -6.31
CA GLU A 117 0.73 -31.41 -5.17
C GLU A 117 1.52 -31.23 -3.86
N GLU A 118 2.82 -31.54 -3.88
CA GLU A 118 3.70 -31.38 -2.72
C GLU A 118 3.79 -29.92 -2.27
N GLY A 119 3.98 -28.99 -3.23
CA GLY A 119 4.03 -27.57 -2.96
C GLY A 119 2.72 -27.05 -2.35
N TRP A 120 1.57 -27.54 -2.84
CA TRP A 120 0.25 -27.15 -2.34
C TRP A 120 0.02 -27.62 -0.90
N PHE A 121 0.41 -28.86 -0.56
CA PHE A 121 0.33 -29.36 0.81
C PHE A 121 1.14 -28.49 1.77
N CYS A 122 2.39 -28.18 1.41
CA CYS A 122 3.22 -27.28 2.22
C CYS A 122 2.62 -25.87 2.32
N TYR A 123 2.17 -25.31 1.21
CA TYR A 123 1.57 -23.97 1.19
C TYR A 123 0.37 -23.87 2.13
N ARG A 124 -0.53 -24.86 2.14
CA ARG A 124 -1.72 -24.84 3.00
C ARG A 124 -1.33 -24.78 4.48
N ASP A 125 -0.38 -25.62 4.89
CA ASP A 125 0.05 -25.67 6.29
C ASP A 125 0.81 -24.39 6.67
N TRP A 126 1.68 -23.90 5.78
CA TRP A 126 2.45 -22.67 5.98
C TRP A 126 1.57 -21.42 6.03
N ALA A 127 0.55 -21.34 5.16
CA ALA A 127 -0.44 -20.27 5.16
C ALA A 127 -1.30 -20.30 6.45
N GLN A 128 -1.62 -21.50 6.95
CA GLN A 128 -2.31 -21.64 8.23
C GLN A 128 -1.45 -21.16 9.41
N TRP A 129 -0.16 -21.49 9.43
CA TRP A 129 0.77 -20.99 10.46
C TRP A 129 0.92 -19.47 10.40
N LEU A 130 1.04 -18.91 9.19
CA LEU A 130 1.02 -17.47 8.98
C LEU A 130 -0.26 -16.84 9.56
N TRP A 131 -1.43 -17.38 9.22
CA TRP A 131 -2.72 -16.89 9.69
C TRP A 131 -2.89 -16.98 11.22
N SER A 132 -2.32 -18.03 11.82
CA SER A 132 -2.40 -18.32 13.25
C SER A 132 -1.34 -17.57 14.08
N GLY A 133 -0.39 -16.90 13.43
CA GLY A 133 0.72 -16.21 14.11
C GLY A 133 1.85 -17.14 14.54
N GLU A 134 1.88 -18.39 14.06
CA GLU A 134 2.97 -19.37 14.28
C GLU A 134 4.18 -19.07 13.37
N ILE A 135 4.67 -17.82 13.40
CA ILE A 135 5.69 -17.32 12.46
C ILE A 135 7.02 -18.04 12.63
N ASP A 136 7.37 -18.45 13.85
CA ASP A 136 8.62 -19.19 14.12
C ASP A 136 8.62 -20.57 13.49
N ARG A 137 7.46 -21.23 13.51
CA ARG A 137 7.27 -22.52 12.87
C ARG A 137 7.36 -22.40 11.35
N LEU A 138 6.75 -21.35 10.79
CA LEU A 138 6.86 -21.02 9.38
C LEU A 138 8.31 -20.75 8.97
N LEU A 139 9.03 -19.92 9.73
CA LEU A 139 10.43 -19.60 9.47
C LEU A 139 11.29 -20.86 9.49
N ALA A 140 11.16 -21.71 10.50
CA ALA A 140 11.91 -22.97 10.58
C ALA A 140 11.67 -23.88 9.36
N ALA A 141 10.42 -23.96 8.87
CA ALA A 141 10.10 -24.76 7.69
C ALA A 141 10.69 -24.18 6.39
N VAL A 142 10.67 -22.84 6.24
CA VAL A 142 11.28 -22.16 5.09
C VAL A 142 12.80 -22.21 5.15
N GLU A 143 13.41 -22.14 6.34
CA GLU A 143 14.85 -22.34 6.57
C GLU A 143 15.27 -23.75 6.16
N GLN A 144 14.55 -24.77 6.60
CA GLN A 144 14.80 -26.15 6.18
C GLN A 144 14.72 -26.30 4.67
N ARG A 145 13.71 -25.69 4.03
CA ARG A 145 13.60 -25.66 2.57
C ARG A 145 14.78 -24.94 1.91
N SER A 146 15.27 -23.85 2.49
CA SER A 146 16.46 -23.15 2.01
C SER A 146 17.71 -24.03 2.11
N CYS A 147 17.84 -24.84 3.17
CA CYS A 147 18.94 -25.78 3.33
C CYS A 147 18.89 -26.92 2.30
N GLU A 148 17.70 -27.46 1.99
CA GLU A 148 17.52 -28.50 0.95
C GLU A 148 18.01 -28.04 -0.43
N LEU A 149 17.77 -26.77 -0.77
CA LEU A 149 18.12 -26.20 -2.07
C LEU A 149 19.56 -25.66 -2.14
N GLY A 150 20.19 -25.49 -1.00
CA GLY A 150 21.49 -24.84 -0.85
C GLY A 150 21.43 -23.31 -1.02
N PRO A 151 22.52 -22.60 -0.68
CA PRO A 151 22.58 -21.16 -0.83
C PRO A 151 22.56 -20.74 -2.32
N PRO A 152 21.92 -19.60 -2.66
CA PRO A 152 22.02 -19.01 -3.99
C PRO A 152 23.40 -18.39 -4.22
N ASP A 153 23.83 -18.38 -5.48
CA ASP A 153 24.97 -17.57 -5.89
C ASP A 153 24.63 -16.07 -5.84
N LYS A 154 25.64 -15.21 -5.69
CA LYS A 154 25.48 -13.76 -5.43
C LYS A 154 24.62 -12.99 -6.43
N HIS A 155 24.53 -13.48 -7.67
CA HIS A 155 23.78 -12.84 -8.77
C HIS A 155 22.70 -13.77 -9.35
N GLU A 156 22.43 -14.88 -8.69
CA GLU A 156 21.41 -15.83 -9.11
C GLU A 156 20.01 -15.26 -8.86
N THR A 157 19.19 -15.21 -9.91
CA THR A 157 17.82 -14.69 -9.83
C THR A 157 16.83 -15.64 -10.51
N GLY A 158 15.62 -15.75 -9.96
CA GLY A 158 14.53 -16.54 -10.53
C GLY A 158 14.64 -18.06 -10.34
N THR A 159 15.72 -18.57 -9.74
CA THR A 159 15.87 -19.99 -9.41
C THR A 159 15.16 -20.36 -8.10
N PRO A 160 14.82 -21.64 -7.86
CA PRO A 160 14.19 -22.05 -6.62
C PRO A 160 14.94 -21.62 -5.35
N ARG A 161 16.27 -21.78 -5.32
CA ARG A 161 17.09 -21.39 -4.18
C ARG A 161 17.12 -19.87 -3.94
N SER A 162 17.21 -19.07 -5.01
CA SER A 162 17.19 -17.59 -4.89
C SER A 162 15.82 -17.06 -4.45
N VAL A 163 14.73 -17.67 -4.93
CA VAL A 163 13.36 -17.35 -4.49
C VAL A 163 13.17 -17.68 -3.02
N VAL A 164 13.51 -18.90 -2.58
CA VAL A 164 13.36 -19.30 -1.17
C VAL A 164 14.22 -18.44 -0.24
N ALA A 165 15.47 -18.14 -0.61
CA ALA A 165 16.33 -17.27 0.17
C ALA A 165 15.76 -15.83 0.30
N THR A 166 15.16 -15.31 -0.78
CA THR A 166 14.48 -14.01 -0.77
C THR A 166 13.26 -14.02 0.17
N VAL A 167 12.43 -15.06 0.09
CA VAL A 167 11.27 -15.25 0.96
C VAL A 167 11.70 -15.37 2.42
N LEU A 168 12.74 -16.16 2.71
CA LEU A 168 13.27 -16.31 4.06
C LEU A 168 13.72 -14.96 4.64
N THR A 169 14.48 -14.19 3.87
CA THR A 169 14.91 -12.84 4.26
C THR A 169 13.71 -11.92 4.52
N TYR A 170 12.69 -11.96 3.64
CA TYR A 170 11.47 -11.18 3.79
C TYR A 170 10.70 -11.52 5.07
N LEU A 171 10.50 -12.81 5.36
CA LEU A 171 9.80 -13.29 6.54
C LEU A 171 10.58 -12.95 7.81
N ALA A 172 11.91 -13.16 7.81
CA ALA A 172 12.77 -12.87 8.96
C ALA A 172 12.75 -11.37 9.29
N ASN A 173 12.89 -10.50 8.29
CA ASN A 173 12.87 -9.05 8.46
C ASN A 173 11.54 -8.53 9.01
N ASN A 174 10.44 -9.25 8.75
CA ASN A 174 9.09 -8.89 9.18
C ASN A 174 8.53 -9.75 10.30
N ARG A 175 9.33 -10.64 10.90
CA ARG A 175 8.92 -11.62 11.92
C ARG A 175 8.04 -11.02 13.00
N THR A 176 8.43 -9.88 13.55
CA THR A 176 7.72 -9.19 14.65
C THR A 176 6.46 -8.44 14.20
N ARG A 177 6.23 -8.29 12.89
CA ARG A 177 5.13 -7.52 12.30
C ARG A 177 3.99 -8.40 11.76
N MET A 178 4.10 -9.73 11.91
CA MET A 178 3.18 -10.72 11.34
C MET A 178 2.30 -11.43 12.39
N ASN A 179 2.02 -10.81 13.54
CA ASN A 179 1.16 -11.40 14.58
C ASN A 179 -0.34 -11.22 14.26
N TYR A 180 -0.79 -11.79 13.14
CA TYR A 180 -2.15 -11.57 12.63
C TYR A 180 -3.24 -12.09 13.55
N ALA A 181 -3.01 -13.19 14.27
CA ALA A 181 -3.99 -13.73 15.22
C ALA A 181 -4.29 -12.74 16.34
N GLU A 182 -3.26 -12.10 16.90
CA GLU A 182 -3.43 -11.08 17.93
C GLU A 182 -4.05 -9.80 17.38
N TYR A 183 -3.63 -9.37 16.17
CA TYR A 183 -4.19 -8.17 15.53
C TYR A 183 -5.70 -8.31 15.30
N ARG A 184 -6.16 -9.48 14.85
CA ARG A 184 -7.59 -9.75 14.67
C ARG A 184 -8.36 -9.74 16.00
N LYS A 185 -7.83 -10.38 17.05
CA LYS A 185 -8.43 -10.34 18.40
C LYS A 185 -8.58 -8.91 18.92
N ARG A 186 -7.59 -8.06 18.64
CA ARG A 186 -7.58 -6.64 19.02
C ARG A 186 -8.36 -5.74 18.06
N GLY A 187 -8.94 -6.26 16.99
CA GLY A 187 -9.66 -5.48 15.97
C GLY A 187 -8.79 -4.51 15.18
N LEU A 188 -7.48 -4.78 15.06
CA LEU A 188 -6.55 -3.96 14.29
C LEU A 188 -6.64 -4.28 12.79
N PRO A 189 -6.41 -3.30 11.90
CA PRO A 189 -6.40 -3.54 10.47
C PRO A 189 -5.19 -4.40 10.07
N ILE A 190 -5.41 -5.39 9.21
CA ILE A 190 -4.37 -6.31 8.74
C ILE A 190 -4.16 -6.28 7.22
N THR A 191 -5.00 -5.54 6.47
CA THR A 191 -4.89 -5.45 5.01
C THR A 191 -4.89 -4.02 4.52
N THR A 192 -4.04 -3.73 3.54
CA THR A 192 -4.00 -2.39 2.92
C THR A 192 -5.02 -2.23 1.78
N ALA A 193 -5.97 -3.15 1.61
CA ALA A 193 -6.91 -3.14 0.47
C ALA A 193 -7.64 -1.79 0.25
N ALA A 194 -8.01 -1.10 1.34
CA ALA A 194 -8.60 0.24 1.27
C ALA A 194 -7.59 1.33 0.81
N MET A 195 -6.32 1.17 1.20
CA MET A 195 -5.21 2.02 0.74
C MET A 195 -4.91 1.77 -0.74
N GLU A 196 -4.84 0.52 -1.19
CA GLU A 196 -4.62 0.15 -2.60
C GLU A 196 -5.68 0.75 -3.53
N SER A 197 -6.95 0.72 -3.12
CA SER A 197 -8.02 1.40 -3.85
C SER A 197 -7.82 2.92 -3.90
N THR A 198 -7.31 3.51 -2.82
CA THR A 198 -7.01 4.95 -2.75
C THR A 198 -5.84 5.32 -3.66
N ILE A 199 -4.76 4.53 -3.65
CA ILE A 199 -3.60 4.69 -4.53
C ILE A 199 -4.04 4.63 -6.00
N LYS A 200 -4.89 3.65 -6.38
CA LYS A 200 -5.44 3.57 -7.74
C LYS A 200 -6.23 4.81 -8.15
N GLN A 201 -6.97 5.42 -7.23
CA GLN A 201 -7.71 6.67 -7.52
C GLN A 201 -6.78 7.87 -7.69
N ILE A 202 -5.70 7.94 -6.91
CA ILE A 202 -4.64 8.94 -7.08
C ILE A 202 -3.95 8.74 -8.43
N ASP A 203 -3.53 7.51 -8.74
CA ASP A 203 -2.83 7.16 -9.97
C ASP A 203 -3.64 7.49 -11.22
N ARG A 204 -4.96 7.24 -11.22
CA ARG A 204 -5.84 7.65 -12.33
C ARG A 204 -5.82 9.15 -12.61
N ARG A 205 -5.46 9.99 -11.64
CA ARG A 205 -5.37 11.44 -11.80
C ARG A 205 -3.95 11.91 -12.09
N ILE A 206 -2.96 11.33 -11.43
CA ILE A 206 -1.56 11.77 -11.54
C ILE A 206 -0.83 11.11 -12.70
N LYS A 207 -1.05 9.82 -12.93
CA LYS A 207 -0.40 9.02 -13.96
C LYS A 207 -1.31 8.87 -15.19
N GLY A 208 -0.71 8.70 -16.36
CA GLY A 208 -1.41 8.49 -17.63
C GLY A 208 -0.66 9.06 -18.81
N THR A 209 -1.06 8.62 -20.01
CA THR A 209 -0.62 9.25 -21.25
C THR A 209 -0.99 10.74 -21.21
N GLU A 210 -0.07 11.60 -21.67
CA GLU A 210 -0.24 13.06 -21.76
C GLU A 210 -0.26 13.82 -20.42
N LYS A 211 0.04 13.16 -19.29
CA LYS A 211 0.16 13.84 -17.99
C LYS A 211 1.63 14.08 -17.64
N PHE A 212 2.05 15.32 -17.84
CA PHE A 212 3.38 15.79 -17.50
C PHE A 212 3.23 16.90 -16.46
N TRP A 213 4.04 16.81 -15.41
CA TRP A 213 4.00 17.74 -14.29
C TRP A 213 5.39 18.31 -14.08
N ASP A 214 5.49 19.63 -13.89
CA ASP A 214 6.66 20.27 -13.29
C ASP A 214 6.38 20.51 -11.78
N GLU A 215 6.57 21.73 -11.28
CA GLU A 215 6.07 22.25 -10.01
C GLU A 215 4.56 21.98 -9.75
N GLY A 216 3.74 21.79 -10.80
CA GLY A 216 2.30 21.53 -10.64
C GLY A 216 1.89 20.15 -10.10
N GLY A 217 2.82 19.18 -10.02
CA GLY A 217 2.51 17.80 -9.63
C GLY A 217 2.10 17.66 -8.17
N ASP A 218 2.82 18.31 -7.27
CA ASP A 218 2.57 18.23 -5.81
C ASP A 218 1.28 18.94 -5.38
N PRO A 219 0.95 20.14 -5.91
CA PRO A 219 -0.37 20.75 -5.73
C PRO A 219 -1.52 19.88 -6.24
N MET A 220 -1.35 19.20 -7.39
CA MET A 220 -2.37 18.29 -7.90
C MET A 220 -2.53 17.06 -6.99
N LEU A 221 -1.43 16.49 -6.51
CA LEU A 221 -1.45 15.41 -5.53
C LEU A 221 -2.22 15.80 -4.26
N GLN A 222 -1.94 16.99 -3.72
CA GLN A 222 -2.63 17.52 -2.56
C GLN A 222 -4.14 17.67 -2.81
N LEU A 223 -4.54 18.24 -3.95
CA LEU A 223 -5.95 18.40 -4.30
C LEU A 223 -6.68 17.06 -4.41
N VAL A 224 -6.03 16.05 -5.02
CA VAL A 224 -6.59 14.70 -5.13
C VAL A 224 -6.68 14.04 -3.75
N ALA A 225 -5.66 14.17 -2.91
CA ALA A 225 -5.66 13.64 -1.54
C ALA A 225 -6.77 14.29 -0.70
N ASP A 226 -6.94 15.60 -0.79
CA ASP A 226 -8.00 16.35 -0.09
C ASP A 226 -9.40 15.91 -0.57
N ARG A 227 -9.58 15.70 -1.87
CA ARG A 227 -10.85 15.19 -2.43
C ARG A 227 -11.18 13.78 -1.97
N LEU A 228 -10.17 12.93 -1.81
CA LEU A 228 -10.35 11.54 -1.36
C LEU A 228 -10.48 11.42 0.17
N SER A 229 -10.10 12.47 0.89
CA SER A 229 -10.23 12.56 2.34
C SER A 229 -11.68 12.87 2.73
N GLN A 230 -12.19 12.15 3.72
CA GLN A 230 -13.49 12.41 4.35
C GLN A 230 -13.32 13.39 5.53
N THR A 231 -12.57 14.47 5.30
CA THR A 231 -12.26 15.48 6.30
C THR A 231 -12.74 16.85 5.85
N ASN A 232 -12.80 17.80 6.78
CA ASN A 232 -13.18 19.18 6.46
C ASN A 232 -12.04 20.01 5.84
N ALA A 233 -10.95 19.38 5.37
CA ALA A 233 -9.77 20.08 4.86
C ALA A 233 -10.11 21.04 3.70
N VAL A 234 -10.89 20.58 2.72
CA VAL A 234 -11.32 21.39 1.57
C VAL A 234 -12.20 22.56 2.01
N ALA A 235 -13.17 22.32 2.89
CA ALA A 235 -14.04 23.37 3.42
C ALA A 235 -13.22 24.44 4.16
N ARG A 236 -12.30 24.02 5.06
CA ARG A 236 -11.39 24.92 5.78
C ARG A 236 -10.46 25.69 4.84
N PHE A 237 -10.00 25.09 3.76
CA PHE A 237 -9.21 25.78 2.75
C PHE A 237 -10.01 26.92 2.11
N TRP A 238 -11.23 26.66 1.64
CA TRP A 238 -12.07 27.68 1.00
C TRP A 238 -12.48 28.79 1.96
N SER A 239 -12.82 28.48 3.22
CA SER A 239 -13.10 29.48 4.24
C SER A 239 -11.89 30.40 4.48
N ARG A 240 -10.69 29.83 4.74
CA ARG A 240 -9.47 30.62 4.97
C ARG A 240 -9.09 31.45 3.75
N ARG A 241 -9.30 30.93 2.53
CA ARG A 241 -9.03 31.67 1.30
C ARG A 241 -9.97 32.86 1.16
N LEU A 242 -11.26 32.67 1.43
CA LEU A 242 -12.24 33.74 1.40
C LEU A 242 -11.89 34.84 2.41
N ASP A 243 -11.56 34.47 3.65
CA ASP A 243 -11.13 35.40 4.69
C ASP A 243 -9.90 36.22 4.24
N ARG A 244 -8.88 35.55 3.67
CA ARG A 244 -7.69 36.24 3.17
C ARG A 244 -7.99 37.20 2.03
N LEU A 245 -8.87 36.83 1.11
CA LEU A 245 -9.24 37.70 -0.01
C LEU A 245 -10.00 38.93 0.49
N ILE A 246 -10.95 38.75 1.41
CA ILE A 246 -11.68 39.85 2.05
C ILE A 246 -10.71 40.78 2.78
N HIS A 247 -9.83 40.23 3.62
CA HIS A 247 -8.85 41.03 4.37
C HIS A 247 -7.82 41.73 3.46
N ALA A 248 -7.34 41.08 2.40
CA ALA A 248 -6.41 41.70 1.45
C ALA A 248 -7.07 42.85 0.65
N SER A 249 -8.34 42.72 0.30
CA SER A 249 -9.11 43.80 -0.34
C SER A 249 -9.33 45.01 0.57
N CYS A 250 -9.48 44.80 1.89
CA CYS A 250 -9.62 45.90 2.86
C CYS A 250 -8.34 46.75 3.00
N TYR A 251 -7.15 46.19 2.79
CA TYR A 251 -5.89 46.95 2.82
C TYR A 251 -5.62 47.73 1.53
N HIS A 252 -6.22 47.35 0.39
CA HIS A 252 -6.07 48.06 -0.88
C HIS A 252 -7.04 49.24 -1.06
N GLN A 253 -8.06 49.38 -0.23
CA GLN A 253 -9.00 50.51 -0.25
C GLN A 253 -8.69 51.60 0.79
N ALA A 254 -7.62 51.44 1.57
CA ALA A 254 -7.20 52.36 2.63
C ALA A 254 -5.91 53.14 2.30
N SER A 255 -5.45 53.12 1.05
CA SER A 255 -4.26 53.81 0.54
C SER A 255 -4.60 54.81 -0.54
#